data_AF-A0A8H7VBX7-F1
#
_entry.id   AF-A0A8H7VBX7-F1
#
_cell.length_a   1.000
_cell.length_b   1.000
_cell.length_c   1.000
_cell.angle_alpha   90.00
_cell.angle_beta   90.00
_cell.angle_gamma   90.00
#
_symmetry.space_group_name_H-M   'P 1'
#
loop_
_entity.id
_entity.type
_entity.pdbx_description
1 polymer ?
#
loop_
_entity_poly.entity_id
_entity_poly.type
_entity_poly.pdbx_seq_one_letter_code
_entity_poly.pdbx_strand_id
1 'polypeptide(L)'
;MVQVSWHFDKETSFHPHIITRLESIQQEDPNCWFDIIYQLPASVFVDPNQVDSNIYVFGETDLEAPLEHVKEPRGSTIIIRKKQQDEEHEKEKENVIIDLPIHLRYQRPSSTETYRSIKIPKPRAGWTCKIPIKDNEQVDNGPWTRNKNRLLLPPLQENALIPINKMDPSKTVFQDVLVTGKEDYLVLYVPVGRTQDLDMVQMGTMVAVVTCTLWIILATWKSITKRRRYDAKGKRRRSE
;
A
#
# COMPACT_ATOMS: atom_id res chain seq x y z
N MET A 1 -0.76 20.36 -21.32
CA MET A 1 -0.03 20.08 -20.06
C MET A 1 -0.94 19.20 -19.22
N VAL A 2 -0.50 18.01 -18.83
CA VAL A 2 -1.31 17.12 -18.00
C VAL A 2 -1.33 17.70 -16.59
N GLN A 3 -2.53 17.91 -16.05
CA GLN A 3 -2.68 18.29 -14.65
C GLN A 3 -2.93 17.04 -13.84
N VAL A 4 -2.16 16.87 -12.78
CA VAL A 4 -2.25 15.73 -11.88
C VAL A 4 -2.45 16.29 -10.48
N SER A 5 -3.65 16.12 -9.95
CA SER A 5 -3.98 16.47 -8.57
C SER A 5 -4.13 15.20 -7.75
N TRP A 6 -3.84 15.28 -6.46
CA TRP A 6 -3.86 14.14 -5.57
C TRP A 6 -4.20 14.60 -4.15
N HIS A 7 -4.99 13.80 -3.45
CA HIS A 7 -5.44 14.07 -2.08
C HIS A 7 -5.85 12.76 -1.42
N PHE A 8 -6.06 12.78 -0.11
CA PHE A 8 -6.66 11.65 0.59
C PHE A 8 -8.18 11.73 0.54
N ASP A 9 -8.83 10.58 0.35
CA ASP A 9 -10.20 10.37 0.81
C ASP A 9 -10.15 9.69 2.19
N LYS A 10 -10.93 10.24 3.14
CA LYS A 10 -11.01 9.79 4.54
C LYS A 10 -9.66 9.73 5.28
N GLU A 11 -8.99 10.87 5.39
CA GLU A 11 -7.69 11.05 6.08
C GLU A 11 -7.61 10.47 7.50
N THR A 12 -8.72 10.37 8.21
CA THR A 12 -8.75 9.84 9.59
C THR A 12 -9.08 8.34 9.67
N SER A 13 -9.27 7.67 8.53
CA SER A 13 -9.53 6.24 8.45
C SER A 13 -8.25 5.42 8.65
N PHE A 14 -8.38 4.19 9.17
CA PHE A 14 -7.30 3.20 9.14
C PHE A 14 -7.03 2.63 7.73
N HIS A 15 -7.95 2.90 6.81
CA HIS A 15 -7.90 2.54 5.40
C HIS A 15 -8.15 3.81 4.58
N PRO A 16 -7.21 4.77 4.55
CA PRO A 16 -7.34 5.94 3.70
C PRO A 16 -7.12 5.55 2.23
N HIS A 17 -7.64 6.38 1.34
CA HIS A 17 -7.48 6.20 -0.10
C HIS A 17 -6.72 7.39 -0.67
N ILE A 18 -5.75 7.16 -1.55
CA ILE A 18 -5.10 8.25 -2.30
C ILE A 18 -5.86 8.40 -3.62
N ILE A 19 -6.58 9.50 -3.75
CA ILE A 19 -7.32 9.83 -4.96
C ILE A 19 -6.47 10.73 -5.84
N THR A 20 -6.05 10.21 -6.99
CA THR A 20 -5.31 10.96 -8.00
C THR A 20 -6.18 11.21 -9.21
N ARG A 21 -6.31 12.47 -9.61
CA ARG A 21 -7.07 12.89 -10.79
C ARG A 21 -6.12 13.39 -11.86
N LEU A 22 -6.32 12.88 -13.07
CA LEU A 22 -5.57 13.25 -14.25
C LEU A 22 -6.48 14.00 -15.20
N GLU A 23 -6.05 15.18 -15.63
CA GLU A 23 -6.77 16.01 -16.58
C GLU A 23 -5.93 16.26 -17.82
N SER A 24 -6.57 16.18 -19.00
CA SER A 24 -5.96 16.52 -20.28
C SER A 24 -4.70 15.69 -20.64
N ILE A 25 -4.77 14.37 -20.47
CA ILE A 25 -3.74 13.45 -20.98
C ILE A 25 -3.79 13.49 -22.52
N GLN A 26 -2.78 14.09 -23.15
CA GLN A 26 -2.63 14.06 -24.60
C GLN A 26 -1.64 12.96 -24.98
N GLN A 27 -2.05 12.08 -25.90
CA GLN A 27 -1.18 11.05 -26.45
C GLN A 27 0.06 11.66 -27.10
N GLU A 28 1.24 11.23 -26.67
CA GLU A 28 2.50 11.59 -27.33
C GLU A 28 2.92 10.55 -28.39
N ASP A 29 2.82 9.24 -28.12
CA ASP A 29 3.27 8.16 -29.03
C ASP A 29 2.59 6.81 -28.69
N PRO A 30 2.15 6.01 -29.69
CA PRO A 30 1.56 4.68 -29.47
C PRO A 30 2.49 3.66 -28.78
N ASN A 31 3.80 3.87 -28.78
CA ASN A 31 4.80 3.00 -28.15
C ASN A 31 5.09 3.35 -26.68
N CYS A 32 4.34 4.30 -26.11
CA CYS A 32 4.49 4.74 -24.74
C CYS A 32 3.30 4.32 -23.88
N TRP A 33 3.57 4.16 -22.59
CA TRP A 33 2.55 4.01 -21.55
C TRP A 33 2.57 5.21 -20.65
N PHE A 34 1.39 5.60 -20.15
CA PHE A 34 1.32 6.58 -19.08
C PHE A 34 1.42 5.84 -17.74
N ASP A 35 2.52 6.08 -17.03
CA ASP A 35 2.81 5.46 -15.74
C ASP A 35 2.70 6.50 -14.62
N ILE A 36 2.05 6.12 -13.52
CA ILE A 36 2.06 6.88 -12.27
C ILE A 36 2.75 6.05 -11.20
N ILE A 37 3.70 6.67 -10.53
CA ILE A 37 4.63 6.02 -9.63
C ILE A 37 4.47 6.65 -8.25
N TYR A 38 3.98 5.85 -7.31
CA TYR A 38 3.92 6.19 -5.89
C TYR A 38 5.09 5.54 -5.18
N GLN A 39 5.74 6.32 -4.31
CA GLN A 39 6.71 5.81 -3.35
C GLN A 39 6.07 5.95 -1.98
N LEU A 40 5.70 4.83 -1.35
CA LEU A 40 5.09 4.84 -0.03
C LEU A 40 6.15 4.53 1.03
N PRO A 41 6.18 5.27 2.15
CA PRO A 41 7.08 4.96 3.25
C PRO A 41 6.70 3.62 3.89
N ALA A 42 7.64 2.97 4.57
CA ALA A 42 7.40 1.66 5.21
C ALA A 42 6.22 1.63 6.19
N SER A 43 5.80 2.78 6.72
CA SER A 43 4.63 2.93 7.60
C SER A 43 3.28 2.73 6.89
N VAL A 44 3.26 2.70 5.56
CA VAL A 44 2.08 2.55 4.72
C VAL A 44 2.35 1.48 3.67
N PHE A 45 1.34 0.68 3.34
CA PHE A 45 1.46 -0.31 2.28
C PHE A 45 0.14 -0.42 1.50
N VAL A 46 0.22 -1.04 0.33
CA VAL A 46 -0.93 -1.38 -0.52
C VAL A 46 -1.06 -2.90 -0.51
N ASP A 47 -2.25 -3.42 -0.25
CA ASP A 47 -2.53 -4.85 -0.39
C ASP A 47 -2.67 -5.19 -1.89
N PRO A 48 -1.75 -5.99 -2.47
CA PRO A 48 -1.80 -6.33 -3.90
C PRO A 48 -3.08 -7.05 -4.32
N ASN A 49 -3.83 -7.64 -3.38
CA ASN A 49 -5.09 -8.35 -3.66
C ASN A 49 -6.31 -7.44 -3.69
N GLN A 50 -6.17 -6.17 -3.26
CA GLN A 50 -7.26 -5.18 -3.23
C GLN A 50 -7.17 -4.15 -4.36
N VAL A 51 -6.19 -4.32 -5.26
CA VAL A 51 -5.94 -3.40 -6.38
C VAL A 51 -6.15 -4.08 -7.72
N ASP A 52 -6.44 -3.26 -8.73
CA ASP A 52 -6.65 -3.73 -10.11
C ASP A 52 -5.40 -4.36 -10.72
N SER A 53 -5.60 -5.24 -11.71
CA SER A 53 -4.53 -5.97 -12.41
C SER A 53 -3.50 -5.10 -13.16
N ASN A 54 -3.80 -3.82 -13.39
CA ASN A 54 -2.90 -2.85 -14.02
C ASN A 54 -2.05 -2.05 -13.00
N ILE A 55 -2.16 -2.40 -11.72
CA ILE A 55 -1.40 -1.81 -10.62
C ILE A 55 -0.32 -2.82 -10.20
N TYR A 56 0.94 -2.40 -10.29
CA TYR A 56 2.09 -3.20 -9.86
C TYR A 56 2.59 -2.70 -8.51
N VAL A 57 2.60 -3.58 -7.51
CA VAL A 57 3.10 -3.28 -6.17
C VAL A 57 4.45 -3.97 -5.98
N PHE A 58 5.46 -3.21 -5.59
CA PHE A 58 6.82 -3.68 -5.34
C PHE A 58 7.28 -3.31 -3.93
N GLY A 59 8.00 -4.19 -3.25
CA GLY A 59 8.46 -4.00 -1.87
C GLY A 59 7.77 -4.93 -0.88
N GLU A 60 7.81 -4.58 0.40
CA GLU A 60 7.22 -5.39 1.48
C GLU A 60 5.70 -5.22 1.53
N THR A 61 4.98 -6.34 1.49
CA THR A 61 3.51 -6.39 1.41
C THR A 61 2.89 -7.23 2.53
N ASP A 62 3.69 -7.73 3.46
CA ASP A 62 3.19 -8.41 4.66
C ASP A 62 2.18 -7.52 5.39
N LEU A 63 0.93 -7.95 5.51
CA LEU A 63 -0.17 -7.18 6.09
C LEU A 63 -0.10 -7.11 7.62
N GLU A 64 0.62 -8.04 8.24
CA GLU A 64 0.60 -8.26 9.69
C GLU A 64 1.86 -7.71 10.39
N ALA A 65 2.96 -7.52 9.65
CA ALA A 65 4.20 -7.02 10.21
C ALA A 65 4.05 -5.56 10.73
N PRO A 66 4.31 -5.29 12.02
CA PRO A 66 4.42 -3.93 12.52
C PRO A 66 5.65 -3.23 11.93
N LEU A 67 5.69 -1.90 12.00
CA LEU A 67 6.72 -1.09 11.32
C LEU A 67 8.16 -1.52 11.68
N GLU A 68 8.42 -1.91 12.93
CA GLU A 68 9.74 -2.33 13.40
C GLU A 68 10.24 -3.64 12.78
N HIS A 69 9.33 -4.45 12.23
CA HIS A 69 9.64 -5.76 11.66
C HIS A 69 9.62 -5.74 10.12
N VAL A 70 9.37 -4.58 9.52
CA VAL A 70 9.45 -4.40 8.07
C VAL A 70 10.91 -4.54 7.63
N LYS A 71 11.18 -5.52 6.77
CA LYS A 71 12.54 -5.82 6.27
C LYS A 71 13.08 -4.73 5.36
N GLU A 72 12.20 -4.06 4.61
CA GLU A 72 12.54 -2.99 3.68
C GLU A 72 12.12 -1.62 4.24
N PRO A 73 13.02 -0.89 4.93
CA PRO A 73 12.68 0.38 5.56
C PRO A 73 12.37 1.50 4.55
N ARG A 74 12.75 1.35 3.27
CA ARG A 74 12.39 2.31 2.22
C ARG A 74 10.90 2.27 1.87
N GLY A 75 10.19 1.19 2.22
CA GLY A 75 8.77 1.01 1.99
C GLY A 75 8.45 0.30 0.67
N SER A 76 7.49 0.82 -0.08
CA SER A 76 6.99 0.19 -1.31
C SER A 76 6.92 1.16 -2.47
N THR A 77 7.03 0.62 -3.69
CA THR A 77 6.83 1.37 -4.94
C THR A 77 5.62 0.80 -5.66
N ILE A 78 4.67 1.66 -6.02
CA ILE A 78 3.47 1.28 -6.76
C ILE A 78 3.51 1.94 -8.12
N ILE A 79 3.36 1.15 -9.18
CA ILE A 79 3.31 1.63 -10.56
C ILE A 79 1.92 1.33 -11.11
N ILE A 80 1.18 2.38 -11.45
CA ILE A 80 -0.12 2.28 -12.11
C ILE A 80 0.11 2.56 -13.58
N ARG A 81 -0.05 1.53 -14.40
CA ARG A 81 0.13 1.63 -15.85
C ARG A 81 -1.22 1.78 -16.52
N LYS A 82 -1.37 2.84 -17.31
CA LYS A 82 -2.51 3.01 -18.21
C LYS A 82 -2.02 2.82 -19.63
N LYS A 83 -2.52 1.77 -20.28
CA LYS A 83 -2.45 1.68 -21.74
C LYS A 83 -3.42 2.70 -22.29
N GLN A 84 -2.99 3.42 -23.30
CA GLN A 84 -3.92 4.13 -24.13
C GLN A 84 -4.82 3.09 -24.80
N GLN A 85 -6.12 3.11 -24.50
CA GLN A 85 -7.07 2.21 -25.13
C GLN A 85 -7.11 2.47 -26.63
N ASP A 86 -7.20 1.39 -27.40
CA ASP A 86 -7.45 1.41 -28.83
C ASP A 86 -8.74 2.21 -29.11
N GLU A 87 -8.69 2.99 -30.18
CA GLU A 87 -9.42 4.23 -30.49
C GLU A 87 -10.96 4.13 -30.62
N GLU A 88 -11.62 3.07 -30.13
CA GLU A 88 -13.02 2.79 -30.46
C GLU A 88 -14.06 3.35 -29.47
N HIS A 89 -13.68 3.83 -28.28
CA HIS A 89 -14.60 4.55 -27.39
C HIS A 89 -14.20 6.02 -27.22
N GLU A 90 -14.66 6.80 -28.20
CA GLU A 90 -15.00 8.22 -28.20
C GLU A 90 -14.34 9.14 -27.14
N LYS A 91 -13.33 9.90 -27.59
CA LYS A 91 -13.26 11.38 -27.70
C LYS A 91 -13.74 12.31 -26.56
N GLU A 92 -14.20 11.83 -25.42
CA GLU A 92 -14.30 12.68 -24.25
C GLU A 92 -12.93 12.78 -23.58
N LYS A 93 -12.54 14.00 -23.22
CA LYS A 93 -11.40 14.25 -22.34
C LYS A 93 -11.75 13.66 -20.98
N GLU A 94 -11.62 12.35 -20.84
CA GLU A 94 -12.05 11.66 -19.64
C GLU A 94 -11.10 12.06 -18.51
N ASN A 95 -11.68 12.63 -17.46
CA ASN A 95 -10.97 12.86 -16.22
C ASN A 95 -10.71 11.50 -15.59
N VAL A 96 -9.50 10.99 -15.74
CA VAL A 96 -9.13 9.69 -15.19
C VAL A 96 -8.94 9.85 -13.69
N ILE A 97 -9.80 9.20 -12.92
CA ILE A 97 -9.70 9.14 -11.46
C ILE A 97 -9.10 7.79 -11.10
N ILE A 98 -8.04 7.85 -10.30
CA ILE A 98 -7.35 6.69 -9.76
C ILE A 98 -7.57 6.69 -8.26
N ASP A 99 -8.11 5.60 -7.78
CA ASP A 99 -8.31 5.33 -6.38
C ASP A 99 -7.30 4.28 -5.92
N LEU A 100 -6.35 4.68 -5.07
CA LEU A 100 -5.34 3.78 -4.51
C LEU A 100 -5.62 3.53 -3.02
N PRO A 101 -6.20 2.38 -2.65
CA PRO A 101 -6.40 2.02 -1.25
C PRO A 101 -5.04 1.79 -0.59
N ILE A 102 -4.83 2.44 0.56
CA ILE A 102 -3.63 2.25 1.38
C ILE A 102 -3.99 1.78 2.78
N HIS A 103 -3.10 1.02 3.38
CA HIS A 103 -3.21 0.52 4.75
C HIS A 103 -2.08 1.07 5.61
N LEU A 104 -2.41 1.37 6.86
CA LEU A 104 -1.45 1.83 7.84
C LEU A 104 -0.86 0.66 8.62
N ARG A 105 0.47 0.65 8.79
CA ARG A 105 1.11 -0.26 9.74
C ARG A 105 0.98 0.26 11.16
N TYR A 106 0.98 -0.67 12.11
CA TYR A 106 1.15 -0.33 13.52
C TYR A 106 2.48 0.41 13.71
N GLN A 107 2.36 1.61 14.27
CA GLN A 107 3.50 2.46 14.60
C GLN A 107 4.04 2.12 15.99
N ARG A 108 5.31 2.43 16.23
CA ARG A 108 5.91 2.28 17.55
C ARG A 108 5.10 3.03 18.61
N PRO A 109 4.72 2.39 19.72
CA PRO A 109 4.15 3.08 20.86
C PRO A 109 5.05 4.22 21.35
N SER A 110 4.42 5.26 21.91
CA SER A 110 5.12 6.44 22.43
C SER A 110 4.68 6.72 23.87
N SER A 111 5.58 7.25 24.68
CA SER A 111 5.24 7.70 26.04
C SER A 111 4.68 9.13 26.06
N THR A 112 4.96 9.91 25.02
CA THR A 112 4.67 11.35 24.95
C THR A 112 3.65 11.70 23.88
N GLU A 113 3.66 10.96 22.76
CA GLU A 113 2.82 11.24 21.60
C GLU A 113 1.56 10.37 21.60
N THR A 114 0.46 10.93 21.12
CA THR A 114 -0.78 10.19 20.84
C THR A 114 -0.98 9.92 19.36
N TYR A 115 -0.31 10.70 18.51
CA TYR A 115 -0.37 10.59 17.07
C TYR A 115 1.03 10.73 16.49
N ARG A 116 1.26 10.09 15.34
CA ARG A 116 2.44 10.29 14.51
C ARG A 116 2.05 10.73 13.11
N SER A 117 2.78 11.71 12.60
CA SER A 117 2.63 12.16 11.22
C SER A 117 3.45 11.27 10.27
N ILE A 118 2.81 10.74 9.25
CA ILE A 118 3.45 10.06 8.13
C ILE A 118 3.41 11.00 6.94
N LYS A 119 4.57 11.18 6.29
CA LYS A 119 4.67 11.98 5.06
C LYS A 119 4.73 11.04 3.86
N ILE A 120 3.76 11.14 2.97
CA ILE A 120 3.76 10.42 1.70
C ILE A 120 4.21 11.40 0.63
N PRO A 121 5.30 11.14 -0.12
CA PRO A 121 5.76 12.04 -1.16
C PRO A 121 4.77 12.09 -2.33
N LYS A 122 4.81 13.21 -3.05
CA LYS A 122 4.03 13.43 -4.26
C LYS A 122 4.31 12.36 -5.31
N PRO A 123 3.26 11.81 -5.96
CA PRO A 123 3.45 10.82 -7.01
C PRO A 123 4.15 11.45 -8.21
N ARG A 124 4.96 10.64 -8.90
CA ARG A 124 5.49 11.00 -10.21
C ARG A 124 4.55 10.47 -11.28
N ALA A 125 4.32 11.24 -12.32
CA ALA A 125 3.50 10.83 -13.46
C ALA A 125 4.26 11.17 -14.74
N GLY A 126 4.21 10.29 -15.73
CA GLY A 126 4.96 10.50 -16.95
C GLY A 126 4.76 9.42 -17.99
N TRP A 127 5.40 9.62 -19.14
CA TRP A 127 5.38 8.68 -20.24
C TRP A 127 6.57 7.73 -20.16
N THR A 128 6.31 6.43 -20.04
CA THR A 128 7.33 5.38 -20.20
C THR A 128 7.31 4.91 -21.65
N CYS A 129 8.36 5.21 -22.40
CA CYS A 129 8.48 4.86 -23.81
C CYS A 129 9.55 3.79 -24.03
N LYS A 130 9.33 2.86 -24.97
CA LYS A 130 10.38 1.95 -25.41
C LYS A 130 11.45 2.70 -26.21
N ILE A 131 12.71 2.44 -25.90
CA ILE A 131 13.84 2.89 -26.72
C ILE A 131 13.88 1.99 -27.96
N PRO A 132 13.82 2.53 -29.19
CA PRO A 132 14.01 1.72 -30.38
C PRO A 132 15.44 1.18 -30.36
N ILE A 133 15.59 -0.13 -30.20
CA ILE A 133 16.87 -0.82 -30.35
C ILE A 133 17.16 -0.82 -31.85
N LYS A 134 17.99 0.12 -32.31
CA LYS A 134 18.53 0.05 -33.67
C LYS A 134 19.64 -0.99 -33.64
N ASP A 135 19.36 -2.17 -34.14
CA ASP A 135 20.37 -3.21 -34.36
C ASP A 135 21.39 -2.69 -35.40
N ASN A 136 22.52 -2.17 -34.91
CA ASN A 136 23.69 -1.72 -35.69
C ASN A 136 23.52 -0.53 -36.66
N GLU A 137 22.40 0.17 -36.67
CA GLU A 137 22.22 1.31 -37.58
C GLU A 137 22.49 2.65 -36.91
N GLN A 138 23.43 3.39 -37.50
CA GLN A 138 23.91 4.73 -37.16
C GLN A 138 22.77 5.57 -36.55
N VAL A 139 22.96 6.02 -35.31
CA VAL A 139 21.97 6.78 -34.52
C VAL A 139 21.58 8.04 -35.26
N ASP A 140 20.55 7.92 -36.11
CA ASP A 140 19.99 9.05 -36.81
C ASP A 140 19.38 9.99 -35.77
N ASN A 141 19.74 11.27 -35.86
CA ASN A 141 19.44 12.31 -34.86
C ASN A 141 17.97 12.73 -34.94
N GLY A 142 17.07 11.79 -34.66
CA GLY A 142 15.65 12.06 -34.53
C GLY A 142 15.37 13.17 -33.51
N PRO A 143 14.22 13.86 -33.59
CA PRO A 143 13.89 14.98 -32.71
C PRO A 143 13.96 14.65 -31.20
N TRP A 144 13.95 13.37 -30.84
CA TRP A 144 14.07 12.87 -29.47
C TRP A 144 15.49 12.87 -28.89
N THR A 145 16.57 12.96 -29.70
CA THR A 145 17.97 12.88 -29.23
C THR A 145 18.67 14.23 -29.05
N ARG A 146 18.04 15.36 -29.39
CA ARG A 146 18.75 16.67 -29.46
C ARG A 146 19.02 17.39 -28.14
N ASN A 147 18.49 16.96 -27.00
CA ASN A 147 18.82 17.57 -25.71
C ASN A 147 19.73 16.64 -24.90
N LYS A 148 21.06 16.81 -25.06
CA LYS A 148 22.11 16.19 -24.21
C LYS A 148 22.01 16.55 -22.72
N ASN A 149 21.12 17.49 -22.36
CA ASN A 149 20.80 17.84 -20.97
C ASN A 149 19.52 17.16 -20.45
N ARG A 150 18.89 16.26 -21.22
CA ARG A 150 17.87 15.37 -20.66
C ARG A 150 18.59 14.33 -19.81
N LEU A 151 18.56 14.55 -18.50
CA LEU A 151 18.85 13.54 -17.49
C LEU A 151 18.18 12.23 -17.95
N LEU A 152 18.99 11.23 -18.30
CA LEU A 152 18.62 9.82 -18.14
C LEU A 152 17.84 9.74 -16.83
N LEU A 153 16.63 9.14 -16.84
CA LEU A 153 15.66 9.17 -15.75
C LEU A 153 16.31 9.47 -14.38
N PRO A 154 15.79 10.37 -13.52
CA PRO A 154 16.06 10.23 -12.10
C PRO A 154 15.72 8.78 -11.76
N PRO A 155 16.72 7.97 -11.42
CA PRO A 155 16.76 6.57 -11.77
C PRO A 155 15.60 5.84 -11.08
N LEU A 156 14.65 5.34 -11.86
CA LEU A 156 13.87 4.18 -11.43
C LEU A 156 14.81 2.99 -11.12
N GLN A 157 16.05 3.03 -11.65
CA GLN A 157 17.18 2.18 -11.26
C GLN A 157 17.63 2.30 -9.79
N GLU A 158 17.33 3.38 -9.05
CA GLU A 158 17.69 3.48 -7.62
C GLU A 158 16.68 2.78 -6.71
N ASN A 159 15.44 2.59 -7.18
CA ASN A 159 14.49 1.75 -6.49
C ASN A 159 14.77 0.29 -6.84
N ALA A 160 15.74 -0.30 -6.13
CA ALA A 160 16.07 -1.74 -6.15
C ALA A 160 14.89 -2.69 -5.89
N LEU A 161 13.68 -2.16 -5.70
CA LEU A 161 12.43 -2.89 -5.53
C LEU A 161 11.78 -3.28 -6.86
N ILE A 162 12.07 -2.59 -7.97
CA ILE A 162 11.47 -2.92 -9.27
C ILE A 162 12.31 -4.01 -9.95
N PRO A 163 11.75 -5.21 -10.20
CA PRO A 163 12.45 -6.27 -10.90
C PRO A 163 12.81 -5.88 -12.35
N ILE A 164 14.05 -6.15 -12.76
CA ILE A 164 14.56 -5.83 -14.11
C ILE A 164 13.70 -6.46 -15.23
N ASN A 165 13.10 -7.62 -14.97
CA ASN A 165 12.22 -8.30 -15.94
C ASN A 165 10.87 -7.58 -16.14
N LYS A 166 10.45 -6.68 -15.24
CA LYS A 166 9.21 -5.90 -15.36
C LYS A 166 9.45 -4.55 -16.00
N MET A 167 10.60 -3.93 -15.72
CA MET A 167 10.99 -2.64 -16.28
C MET A 167 12.49 -2.65 -16.53
N ASP A 168 12.88 -2.95 -17.76
CA ASP A 168 14.28 -2.99 -18.16
C ASP A 168 14.75 -1.55 -18.45
N PRO A 169 15.57 -0.96 -17.56
CA PRO A 169 15.98 0.43 -17.70
C PRO A 169 16.85 0.66 -18.95
N SER A 170 17.43 -0.40 -19.53
CA SER A 170 18.17 -0.30 -20.79
C SER A 170 17.28 -0.18 -22.02
N LYS A 171 15.98 -0.47 -21.89
CA LYS A 171 15.01 -0.52 -23.00
C LYS A 171 13.88 0.50 -22.88
N THR A 172 13.78 1.22 -21.78
CA THR A 172 12.68 2.18 -21.55
C THR A 172 13.18 3.50 -21.00
N VAL A 173 12.59 4.60 -21.46
CA VAL A 173 12.81 5.95 -20.92
C VAL A 173 11.52 6.46 -20.29
N PHE A 174 11.61 7.03 -19.08
CA PHE A 174 10.51 7.74 -18.45
C PHE A 174 10.68 9.24 -18.64
N GLN A 175 9.65 9.89 -19.17
CA GLN A 175 9.56 11.33 -19.33
C GLN A 175 8.56 11.87 -18.30
N ASP A 176 9.08 12.47 -17.23
CA ASP A 176 8.26 13.10 -16.20
C ASP A 176 7.37 14.19 -16.81
N VAL A 177 6.11 14.21 -16.38
CA VAL A 177 5.18 15.30 -16.64
C VAL A 177 5.03 16.12 -15.37
N LEU A 178 4.94 17.44 -15.52
CA LEU A 178 4.80 18.35 -14.39
C LEU A 178 3.47 18.10 -13.67
N VAL A 179 3.55 17.39 -12.55
CA VAL A 179 2.42 17.18 -11.63
C VAL A 179 2.11 18.52 -10.97
N THR A 180 0.94 19.08 -11.28
CA THR A 180 0.52 20.40 -10.80
C THR A 180 -0.07 20.26 -9.40
N GLY A 181 0.70 20.62 -8.38
CA GLY A 181 0.26 20.56 -6.98
C GLY A 181 1.24 21.33 -6.10
N LYS A 182 0.70 22.16 -5.20
CA LYS A 182 1.50 23.04 -4.33
C LYS A 182 2.28 22.29 -3.26
N GLU A 183 1.81 21.11 -2.88
CA GLU A 183 2.38 20.32 -1.79
C GLU A 183 3.26 19.20 -2.33
N ASP A 184 4.45 19.08 -1.77
CA ASP A 184 5.42 18.03 -2.12
C ASP A 184 5.13 16.69 -1.43
N TYR A 185 4.27 16.70 -0.42
CA TYR A 185 3.88 15.53 0.36
C TYR A 185 2.47 15.69 0.92
N LEU A 186 1.77 14.58 1.09
CA LEU A 186 0.57 14.49 1.91
C LEU A 186 0.96 14.06 3.33
N VAL A 187 0.27 14.58 4.33
CA VAL A 187 0.49 14.25 5.73
C VAL A 187 -0.68 13.46 6.28
N LEU A 188 -0.40 12.29 6.83
CA LEU A 188 -1.38 11.42 7.46
C LEU A 188 -1.09 11.31 8.96
N TYR A 189 -2.11 11.49 9.81
CA TYR A 189 -1.95 11.41 11.26
C TYR A 189 -2.48 10.07 11.78
N VAL A 190 -1.58 9.25 12.32
CA VAL A 190 -1.91 7.90 12.78
C VAL A 190 -1.84 7.85 14.30
N PRO A 191 -2.88 7.33 14.99
CA PRO A 191 -2.83 7.17 16.43
C PRO A 191 -1.74 6.16 16.82
N VAL A 192 -1.05 6.44 17.92
CA VAL A 192 -0.05 5.54 18.50
C VAL A 192 -0.42 5.16 19.92
N GLY A 193 -0.15 3.91 20.30
CA GLY A 193 -0.40 3.44 21.66
C GLY A 193 0.47 4.17 22.67
N ARG A 194 -0.11 4.53 23.82
CA ARG A 194 0.64 5.10 24.95
C ARG A 194 1.31 3.99 25.73
N THR A 195 2.62 4.09 25.95
CA THR A 195 3.34 3.08 26.74
C THR A 195 2.96 3.10 28.22
N GLN A 196 2.43 4.22 28.72
CA GLN A 196 1.95 4.34 30.11
C GLN A 196 0.73 3.47 30.40
N ASP A 197 -0.07 3.18 29.38
CA ASP A 197 -1.27 2.36 29.53
C ASP A 197 -0.94 0.85 29.55
N LEU A 198 0.32 0.48 29.30
CA LEU A 198 0.75 -0.91 29.17
C LEU A 198 0.49 -1.72 30.44
N ASP A 199 0.87 -1.21 31.61
CA ASP A 199 0.70 -1.91 32.89
C ASP A 199 -0.78 -2.11 33.21
N MET A 200 -1.62 -1.11 32.93
CA MET A 200 -3.07 -1.19 33.10
C MET A 200 -3.68 -2.26 32.20
N VAL A 201 -3.30 -2.28 30.91
CA VAL A 201 -3.79 -3.27 29.94
C VAL A 201 -3.32 -4.67 30.31
N GLN A 202 -2.06 -4.84 30.73
CA GLN A 202 -1.51 -6.12 31.16
C GLN A 202 -2.24 -6.68 32.39
N MET A 203 -2.42 -5.84 33.42
CA MET A 203 -3.14 -6.23 34.64
C MET A 203 -4.61 -6.55 34.35
N GLY A 204 -5.29 -5.71 33.54
CA GLY A 204 -6.67 -5.96 33.13
C GLY A 204 -6.83 -7.28 32.36
N THR A 205 -5.92 -7.54 31.43
CA THR A 205 -5.90 -8.79 30.64
C THR A 205 -5.64 -10.00 31.54
N MET A 206 -4.69 -9.90 32.47
CA MET A 206 -4.40 -10.97 33.43
C MET A 206 -5.63 -11.31 34.28
N VAL A 207 -6.30 -10.30 34.84
CA VAL A 207 -7.53 -10.48 35.63
C VAL A 207 -8.64 -11.12 34.78
N ALA A 208 -8.83 -10.66 33.55
CA ALA A 208 -9.80 -11.24 32.63
C ALA A 208 -9.51 -12.72 32.33
N VAL A 209 -8.25 -13.07 32.03
CA VAL A 209 -7.85 -14.46 31.77
C VAL A 209 -8.06 -15.35 32.99
N VAL A 210 -7.66 -14.90 34.18
CA VAL A 210 -7.82 -15.66 35.44
C VAL A 210 -9.29 -15.87 35.75
N THR A 211 -10.12 -14.84 35.65
CA THR A 211 -11.56 -14.94 35.92
C THR A 211 -12.27 -15.86 34.92
N CYS A 212 -11.98 -15.75 33.62
CA CYS A 212 -12.47 -16.67 32.59
C CYS A 212 -12.04 -18.12 32.88
N THR A 213 -10.78 -18.32 33.26
CA THR A 213 -10.25 -19.66 33.57
C THR A 213 -10.94 -20.26 34.79
N LEU A 214 -11.09 -19.49 35.88
CA LEU A 214 -11.81 -19.92 37.08
C LEU A 214 -13.27 -20.25 36.75
N TRP A 215 -13.92 -19.45 35.92
CA TRP A 215 -15.28 -19.71 35.47
C TRP A 215 -15.40 -21.03 34.71
N ILE A 216 -14.48 -21.31 33.77
CA ILE A 216 -14.44 -22.59 33.03
C ILE A 216 -14.22 -23.77 33.99
N ILE A 217 -13.32 -23.64 34.97
CA ILE A 217 -13.05 -24.67 35.97
C ILE A 217 -14.32 -24.96 36.80
N LEU A 218 -14.98 -23.92 37.29
CA LEU A 218 -16.20 -24.05 38.09
C LEU A 218 -17.35 -24.66 37.28
N ALA A 219 -17.53 -24.24 36.02
CA ALA A 219 -18.52 -24.81 35.12
C ALA A 219 -18.26 -26.29 34.85
N THR A 220 -17.01 -26.66 34.61
CA THR A 220 -16.58 -28.05 34.39
C THR A 220 -16.79 -28.89 35.65
N TRP A 221 -16.41 -28.38 36.82
CA TRP A 221 -16.62 -29.07 38.10
C TRP A 221 -18.11 -29.30 38.39
N LYS A 222 -18.94 -28.29 38.15
CA LYS A 222 -20.40 -28.39 38.29
C LYS A 222 -20.98 -29.43 37.33
N SER A 223 -20.46 -29.50 36.10
CA SER A 223 -20.86 -30.52 35.12
C SER A 223 -20.49 -31.94 35.57
N ILE A 224 -19.25 -32.15 36.04
CA ILE A 224 -18.78 -33.45 36.54
C ILE A 224 -19.59 -33.91 37.75
N THR A 225 -19.80 -33.02 38.73
CA THR A 225 -20.57 -33.35 39.94
C THR A 225 -22.03 -33.65 39.61
N LYS A 226 -22.64 -32.92 38.66
CA LYS A 226 -23.98 -33.23 38.14
C LYS A 226 -24.01 -34.62 37.50
N ARG A 227 -23.07 -34.94 36.61
CA ARG A 227 -22.96 -36.26 35.95
C ARG A 227 -22.82 -37.40 36.96
N ARG A 228 -21.92 -37.27 37.94
CA ARG A 228 -21.74 -38.25 39.02
C ARG A 228 -23.04 -38.54 39.78
N ARG A 229 -23.88 -37.53 40.03
CA ARG A 229 -25.19 -37.70 40.67
C ARG A 229 -26.19 -38.47 39.79
N TYR A 230 -26.19 -38.24 38.48
CA TYR A 230 -27.03 -39.02 37.55
C TYR A 230 -26.59 -40.47 37.45
N ASP A 231 -25.28 -40.73 37.35
CA ASP A 231 -24.74 -42.09 37.30
C ASP A 231 -25.06 -42.87 38.58
N ALA A 232 -24.99 -42.22 39.75
CA ALA A 232 -25.38 -42.82 41.02
C ALA A 232 -26.88 -43.18 41.09
N LYS A 233 -27.76 -42.34 40.51
CA LYS A 233 -29.20 -42.64 40.43
C LYS A 233 -29.50 -43.77 39.43
N GLY A 234 -28.79 -43.84 38.31
CA GLY A 234 -28.97 -44.87 37.28
C GLY A 234 -28.66 -46.28 37.79
N LYS A 235 -27.63 -46.44 38.63
CA LYS A 235 -27.30 -47.75 39.24
C LYS A 235 -28.40 -48.31 40.14
N ARG A 236 -29.21 -47.46 40.77
CA ARG A 236 -30.29 -47.89 41.69
C ARG A 236 -31.53 -48.46 40.99
N ARG A 237 -31.67 -48.29 39.67
CA ARG A 237 -32.82 -48.79 38.88
C ARG A 237 -32.57 -50.12 38.17
N ARG A 238 -31.36 -50.69 38.24
CA ARG A 238 -31.01 -51.96 37.57
C ARG A 238 -30.98 -53.18 38.50
N SER A 239 -31.31 -53.01 39.79
CA SER A 239 -31.23 -54.07 40.81
C SER A 239 -32.60 -54.60 41.27
N GLU A 240 -33.65 -54.36 40.50
CA GLU A 240 -34.99 -54.98 40.64
C GLU A 240 -35.28 -55.77 39.37
#